data_AF-A0AAZ1X7I0-F1
#
_entry.id   AF-A0AAZ1X7I0-F1
#
_cell.length_a   1.000
_cell.length_b   1.000
_cell.length_c   1.000
_cell.angle_alpha   90.00
_cell.angle_beta   90.00
_cell.angle_gamma   90.00
#
_symmetry.space_group_name_H-M   'P 1'
#
loop_
_entity.id
_entity.type
_entity.pdbx_description
1 polymer ?
#
loop_
_entity_poly.entity_id
_entity_poly.type
_entity_poly.pdbx_seq_one_letter_code
_entity_poly.pdbx_strand_id
1 'polypeptide(L)'
;MQLRCSPCLLRLHKGWSRRRAASRGSQPVAAACTAHVRSGTVTLHSSVQSTETFLTENCKMATAEPETNPSPTQPDEDGAEQTGQEIVSPEAYIKHPLQNRWSLWFFKNDKSKTWQANLRLISKFDTVEDFWALYNHIQLSSNLMSGCDYSLFKDGIEPMWEDERNKRGGRWLVTLTKQQRRLDLDRYWLETLLCLVGEAFDDYSDDVCGAVVNVRTKGDKIAVWTSDYENREAVTHIGRVYKERLGLPMKMTIGYQSHADTATKSGSTTKNKFVV
;
A
#
# COMPACT_ATOMS: atom_id res chain seq x y z
N MET A 1 1.46 -24.04 3.13
CA MET A 1 2.45 -22.95 3.22
C MET A 1 2.04 -22.08 4.41
N GLN A 2 2.77 -22.13 5.52
CA GLN A 2 2.30 -21.58 6.80
C GLN A 2 2.34 -20.04 6.84
N LEU A 3 1.20 -19.41 7.13
CA LEU A 3 1.09 -17.98 7.42
C LEU A 3 1.58 -17.72 8.86
N ARG A 4 2.74 -17.09 9.02
CA ARG A 4 3.15 -16.52 10.31
C ARG A 4 2.63 -15.09 10.42
N CYS A 5 1.60 -14.87 11.22
CA CYS A 5 1.18 -13.52 11.60
C CYS A 5 2.27 -12.84 12.44
N SER A 6 2.64 -11.60 12.11
CA SER A 6 3.55 -10.80 12.93
C SER A 6 2.82 -10.25 14.16
N PRO A 7 3.33 -10.47 15.39
CA PRO A 7 2.61 -10.15 16.63
C PRO A 7 2.80 -8.68 17.07
N CYS A 8 2.40 -7.71 16.24
CA CYS A 8 2.68 -6.29 16.49
C CYS A 8 1.45 -5.39 16.79
N LEU A 9 0.21 -5.89 16.62
CA LEU A 9 -1.00 -5.05 16.66
C LEU A 9 -1.81 -5.06 17.98
N LEU A 10 -1.39 -5.82 19.01
CA LEU A 10 -2.15 -5.95 20.28
C LEU A 10 -1.64 -5.11 21.47
N ARG A 11 -0.81 -4.08 21.25
CA ARG A 11 -0.30 -3.19 22.32
C ARG A 11 -0.45 -1.70 22.03
N LEU A 12 -1.69 -1.22 21.86
CA LEU A 12 -1.98 0.22 21.82
C LEU A 12 -3.03 0.73 22.82
N HIS A 13 -3.68 -0.15 23.61
CA HIS A 13 -4.81 0.28 24.45
C HIS A 13 -4.55 0.48 25.95
N LYS A 14 -3.29 0.35 26.43
CA LYS A 14 -2.96 0.60 27.85
C LYS A 14 -1.62 1.32 28.04
N GLY A 15 -1.72 2.62 28.31
CA GLY A 15 -0.76 3.36 29.12
C GLY A 15 0.01 4.47 28.42
N TRP A 16 -0.43 5.72 28.63
CA TRP A 16 0.42 6.65 29.37
C TRP A 16 -0.37 7.81 29.99
N SER A 17 -0.12 8.04 31.29
CA SER A 17 -0.52 9.25 31.99
C SER A 17 0.65 9.74 32.84
N ARG A 18 0.90 11.06 32.76
CA ARG A 18 1.76 11.90 33.62
C ARG A 18 3.30 11.94 33.40
N ARG A 19 3.70 13.04 32.73
CA ARG A 19 4.63 14.12 33.17
C ARG A 19 6.16 13.88 33.25
N ARG A 20 6.89 14.68 32.43
CA ARG A 20 7.97 15.67 32.76
C ARG A 20 8.95 15.32 33.91
N ALA A 21 10.28 15.46 33.79
CA ALA A 21 11.02 16.63 33.27
C ALA A 21 12.55 16.41 33.10
N ALA A 22 13.22 17.35 32.39
CA ALA A 22 14.65 17.73 32.48
C ALA A 22 15.75 16.69 32.09
N SER A 23 17.01 17.05 31.77
CA SER A 23 17.57 18.22 31.04
C SER A 23 19.07 18.01 30.75
N ARG A 24 19.63 18.71 29.74
CA ARG A 24 21.08 18.96 29.46
C ARG A 24 21.96 17.77 28.99
N GLY A 25 22.92 18.06 28.10
CA GLY A 25 24.16 17.26 27.98
C GLY A 25 24.81 17.09 26.60
N SER A 26 25.62 18.07 26.18
CA SER A 26 26.91 17.90 25.45
C SER A 26 27.03 17.37 24.01
N GLN A 27 27.92 18.02 23.24
CA GLN A 27 28.55 17.55 21.98
C GLN A 27 29.78 16.67 22.29
N PRO A 28 30.39 15.94 21.32
CA PRO A 28 31.42 16.51 20.40
C PRO A 28 31.18 16.14 18.91
N VAL A 29 31.61 16.87 17.86
CA VAL A 29 32.95 17.27 17.31
C VAL A 29 33.75 16.16 16.59
N ALA A 30 34.13 16.43 15.32
CA ALA A 30 35.07 15.72 14.42
C ALA A 30 34.61 14.34 13.86
N ALA A 31 35.08 13.85 12.71
CA ALA A 31 36.14 14.34 11.79
C ALA A 31 35.76 14.15 10.30
N ALA A 32 36.44 14.87 9.41
CA ALA A 32 36.35 14.67 7.95
C ALA A 32 37.45 13.74 7.43
N CYS A 33 37.13 12.91 6.44
CA CYS A 33 38.12 12.22 5.60
C CYS A 33 37.75 12.40 4.12
N THR A 34 38.61 13.10 3.40
CA THR A 34 38.49 13.31 1.94
C THR A 34 39.28 12.23 1.21
N ALA A 35 38.69 11.58 0.22
CA ALA A 35 39.39 10.68 -0.69
C ALA A 35 39.04 11.00 -2.15
N HIS A 36 40.03 11.48 -2.92
CA HIS A 36 39.99 11.57 -4.38
C HIS A 36 40.77 10.40 -4.97
N VAL A 37 40.17 9.61 -5.87
CA VAL A 37 40.89 8.85 -6.92
C VAL A 37 40.06 8.87 -8.21
N ARG A 38 40.75 8.78 -9.35
CA ARG A 38 40.27 9.10 -10.70
C ARG A 38 39.53 7.97 -11.42
N SER A 39 38.68 8.42 -12.34
CA SER A 39 38.29 7.84 -13.64
C SER A 39 39.05 6.60 -14.16
N GLY A 40 38.28 5.63 -14.67
CA GLY A 40 38.76 4.54 -15.54
C GLY A 40 37.62 4.03 -16.43
N THR A 41 37.68 4.31 -17.73
CA THR A 41 36.68 3.86 -18.72
C THR A 41 37.07 2.50 -19.27
N VAL A 42 36.13 1.56 -19.37
CA VAL A 42 36.29 0.32 -20.15
C VAL A 42 35.09 0.16 -21.09
N THR A 43 35.36 0.21 -22.39
CA THR A 43 34.37 -0.05 -23.45
C THR A 43 34.46 -1.51 -23.85
N LEU A 44 33.38 -2.26 -23.70
CA LEU A 44 33.24 -3.60 -24.27
C LEU A 44 32.60 -3.50 -25.66
N HIS A 45 33.19 -4.18 -26.63
CA HIS A 45 32.65 -4.34 -27.97
C HIS A 45 32.53 -5.82 -28.26
N SER A 46 31.31 -6.34 -28.41
CA SER A 46 31.07 -7.66 -28.99
C SER A 46 29.98 -7.57 -30.04
N SER A 47 30.29 -8.13 -31.20
CA SER A 47 29.39 -8.27 -32.35
C SER A 47 29.21 -9.75 -32.59
N VAL A 48 27.97 -10.24 -32.54
CA VAL A 48 27.60 -11.55 -33.09
C VAL A 48 26.26 -11.38 -33.82
N GLN A 49 26.26 -11.73 -35.10
CA GLN A 49 25.07 -11.86 -35.94
C GLN A 49 24.66 -13.33 -36.02
N SER A 50 23.35 -13.57 -36.23
CA SER A 50 22.72 -14.64 -37.05
C SER A 50 23.21 -16.10 -36.88
N THR A 51 22.34 -17.11 -36.76
CA THR A 51 21.35 -17.52 -37.79
C THR A 51 20.23 -18.42 -37.24
N GLU A 52 19.21 -18.66 -38.09
CA GLU A 52 18.04 -19.51 -37.83
C GLU A 52 18.26 -20.99 -38.21
N THR A 53 17.45 -21.91 -37.65
CA THR A 53 16.69 -23.01 -38.30
C THR A 53 16.04 -23.85 -37.17
N PHE A 54 14.71 -24.07 -37.03
CA PHE A 54 13.64 -24.69 -37.85
C PHE A 54 13.57 -26.23 -37.85
N LEU A 55 12.35 -26.73 -37.53
CA LEU A 55 11.73 -28.06 -37.77
C LEU A 55 11.76 -29.20 -36.70
N THR A 56 10.64 -29.28 -35.96
CA THR A 56 9.62 -30.36 -35.86
C THR A 56 9.92 -31.85 -35.49
N GLU A 57 8.92 -32.47 -34.84
CA GLU A 57 8.60 -33.92 -34.69
C GLU A 57 9.41 -34.76 -33.66
N ASN A 58 8.86 -35.78 -32.97
CA ASN A 58 7.47 -36.15 -32.62
C ASN A 58 7.46 -37.12 -31.39
N CYS A 59 6.30 -37.36 -30.75
CA CYS A 59 6.16 -38.29 -29.62
C CYS A 59 6.32 -39.79 -29.98
N LYS A 60 6.71 -40.64 -28.99
CA LYS A 60 6.02 -41.93 -28.70
C LYS A 60 6.45 -42.59 -27.37
N MET A 61 5.54 -43.41 -26.84
CA MET A 61 5.64 -44.21 -25.61
C MET A 61 6.16 -45.64 -25.90
N ALA A 62 6.65 -46.35 -24.87
CA ALA A 62 6.85 -47.80 -24.89
C ALA A 62 6.61 -48.46 -23.52
N THR A 63 5.97 -49.62 -23.53
CA THR A 63 5.59 -50.51 -22.39
C THR A 63 6.37 -51.84 -22.41
N ALA A 64 6.14 -52.70 -21.39
CA ALA A 64 6.61 -54.10 -21.18
C ALA A 64 7.98 -54.25 -20.46
N GLU A 65 8.26 -55.27 -19.61
CA GLU A 65 7.44 -56.32 -18.92
C GLU A 65 8.18 -56.85 -17.64
N PRO A 66 7.61 -57.76 -16.81
CA PRO A 66 8.04 -58.00 -15.40
C PRO A 66 8.73 -59.36 -15.10
N GLU A 67 9.26 -59.54 -13.87
CA GLU A 67 9.59 -60.88 -13.31
C GLU A 67 9.24 -61.09 -11.82
N THR A 68 8.47 -62.16 -11.58
CA THR A 68 8.45 -63.18 -10.48
C THR A 68 8.44 -62.84 -8.95
N ASN A 69 7.86 -63.78 -8.19
CA ASN A 69 7.47 -63.77 -6.75
C ASN A 69 8.07 -65.06 -6.08
N PRO A 70 8.17 -65.27 -4.72
CA PRO A 70 7.01 -65.38 -3.80
C PRO A 70 7.17 -64.99 -2.29
N SER A 71 6.07 -64.51 -1.68
CA SER A 71 5.41 -64.82 -0.37
C SER A 71 6.14 -65.50 0.84
N PRO A 72 5.55 -65.52 2.07
CA PRO A 72 4.58 -64.59 2.72
C PRO A 72 4.86 -64.30 4.24
N THR A 73 4.18 -63.30 4.85
CA THR A 73 3.89 -63.30 6.30
C THR A 73 2.57 -62.53 6.58
N GLN A 74 1.85 -62.91 7.64
CA GLN A 74 0.47 -62.49 7.94
C GLN A 74 0.35 -61.20 8.80
N PRO A 75 -0.85 -60.61 8.95
CA PRO A 75 -1.04 -59.27 9.47
C PRO A 75 -1.43 -59.22 10.96
N ASP A 76 -1.00 -58.16 11.66
CA ASP A 76 -1.46 -57.82 13.00
C ASP A 76 -1.96 -56.37 13.09
N GLU A 77 -3.21 -56.25 13.57
CA GLU A 77 -3.78 -55.19 14.42
C GLU A 77 -3.82 -53.72 13.95
N ASP A 78 -4.87 -53.45 13.16
CA ASP A 78 -5.82 -52.33 13.25
C ASP A 78 -5.55 -51.21 14.29
N GLY A 79 -4.66 -50.27 13.93
CA GLY A 79 -4.45 -49.01 14.63
C GLY A 79 -5.27 -47.87 14.02
N ALA A 80 -6.56 -47.79 14.34
CA ALA A 80 -7.43 -46.72 13.88
C ALA A 80 -7.07 -45.36 14.53
N GLU A 81 -6.10 -44.64 13.97
CA GLU A 81 -5.84 -43.25 14.32
C GLU A 81 -7.07 -42.39 14.04
N GLN A 82 -7.78 -42.03 15.10
CA GLN A 82 -8.94 -41.15 15.04
C GLN A 82 -8.50 -39.80 14.47
N THR A 83 -8.93 -39.52 13.25
CA THR A 83 -8.83 -38.19 12.63
C THR A 83 -9.75 -37.24 13.39
N GLY A 84 -9.23 -36.71 14.49
CA GLY A 84 -9.92 -35.72 15.31
C GLY A 84 -10.28 -34.51 14.47
N GLN A 85 -11.55 -34.40 14.11
CA GLN A 85 -12.11 -33.14 13.62
C GLN A 85 -12.07 -32.17 14.80
N GLU A 86 -11.08 -31.27 14.82
CA GLU A 86 -11.14 -30.08 15.66
C GLU A 86 -12.43 -29.35 15.31
N ILE A 87 -13.38 -29.36 16.25
CA ILE A 87 -14.60 -28.57 16.15
C ILE A 87 -14.19 -27.12 16.39
N VAL A 88 -13.77 -26.45 15.32
CA VAL A 88 -13.42 -25.03 15.33
C VAL A 88 -14.64 -24.27 15.86
N SER A 89 -14.47 -23.54 16.97
CA SER A 89 -15.58 -22.86 17.63
C SER A 89 -16.22 -21.85 16.67
N PRO A 90 -17.57 -21.71 16.63
CA PRO A 90 -18.23 -20.76 15.73
C PRO A 90 -17.76 -19.30 15.89
N GLU A 91 -17.25 -18.96 17.08
CA GLU A 91 -16.66 -17.65 17.39
C GLU A 91 -15.40 -17.34 16.56
N ALA A 92 -14.68 -18.35 16.04
CA ALA A 92 -13.49 -18.17 15.23
C ALA A 92 -13.74 -17.58 13.83
N TYR A 93 -15.01 -17.48 13.42
CA TYR A 93 -15.42 -16.92 12.12
C TYR A 93 -16.15 -15.57 12.23
N ILE A 94 -16.20 -14.97 13.43
CA ILE A 94 -16.77 -13.64 13.62
C ILE A 94 -15.80 -12.62 13.02
N LYS A 95 -16.25 -11.96 11.95
CA LYS A 95 -15.52 -10.84 11.32
C LYS A 95 -15.52 -9.61 12.22
N HIS A 96 -14.42 -8.86 12.21
CA HIS A 96 -14.28 -7.62 12.97
C HIS A 96 -14.79 -6.42 12.14
N PRO A 97 -15.90 -5.76 12.51
CA PRO A 97 -16.44 -4.64 11.74
C PRO A 97 -15.53 -3.40 11.84
N LEU A 98 -15.45 -2.66 10.74
CA LEU A 98 -14.86 -1.33 10.66
C LEU A 98 -15.92 -0.27 11.02
N GLN A 99 -15.48 0.91 11.46
CA GLN A 99 -16.40 2.04 11.75
C GLN A 99 -17.12 2.56 10.50
N ASN A 100 -16.43 2.53 9.34
CA ASN A 100 -16.96 2.94 8.05
C ASN A 100 -16.86 1.79 7.03
N ARG A 101 -17.81 1.72 6.10
CA ARG A 101 -17.66 0.94 4.87
C ARG A 101 -16.79 1.70 3.89
N TRP A 102 -15.87 1.01 3.23
CA TRP A 102 -14.92 1.59 2.29
C TRP A 102 -15.11 1.00 0.88
N SER A 103 -14.80 1.81 -0.13
CA SER A 103 -14.80 1.45 -1.54
C SER A 103 -13.38 1.60 -2.11
N LEU A 104 -12.82 0.51 -2.65
CA LEU A 104 -11.54 0.54 -3.36
C LEU A 104 -11.79 0.70 -4.85
N TRP A 105 -11.17 1.72 -5.43
CA TRP A 105 -11.24 2.06 -6.84
C TRP A 105 -9.88 1.90 -7.52
N PHE A 106 -9.89 1.53 -8.79
CA PHE A 106 -8.74 1.51 -9.69
C PHE A 106 -8.98 2.47 -10.84
N PHE A 107 -7.98 3.28 -11.14
CA PHE A 107 -7.95 4.11 -12.35
C PHE A 107 -6.80 3.65 -13.24
N LYS A 108 -7.05 3.54 -14.55
CA LYS A 108 -6.02 3.30 -15.57
C LYS A 108 -6.14 4.35 -16.67
N ASN A 109 -5.10 5.17 -16.85
CA ASN A 109 -5.09 6.21 -17.87
C ASN A 109 -5.04 5.65 -19.31
N ASP A 110 -6.22 5.35 -19.86
CA ASP A 110 -6.41 5.04 -21.29
C ASP A 110 -6.82 6.33 -22.02
N LYS A 111 -5.93 6.81 -22.90
CA LYS A 111 -6.13 8.06 -23.65
C LYS A 111 -7.30 8.04 -24.63
N SER A 112 -7.87 6.86 -24.92
CA SER A 112 -9.05 6.72 -25.79
C SER A 112 -10.38 7.01 -25.07
N LYS A 113 -10.36 7.18 -23.75
CA LYS A 113 -11.55 7.26 -22.89
C LYS A 113 -11.59 8.55 -22.09
N THR A 114 -12.80 8.92 -21.65
CA THR A 114 -12.98 9.98 -20.64
C THR A 114 -12.36 9.55 -19.32
N TRP A 115 -12.04 10.52 -18.46
CA TRP A 115 -11.44 10.25 -17.15
C TRP A 115 -12.36 9.36 -16.29
N GLN A 116 -13.67 9.64 -16.29
CA GLN A 116 -14.68 8.87 -15.57
C GLN A 116 -14.75 7.42 -16.07
N ALA A 117 -14.68 7.17 -17.38
CA ALA A 117 -14.70 5.81 -17.94
C ALA A 117 -13.41 4.99 -17.67
N ASN A 118 -12.35 5.65 -17.19
CA ASN A 118 -11.11 5.04 -16.76
C ASN A 118 -11.07 4.68 -15.27
N LEU A 119 -12.00 5.23 -14.49
CA LEU A 119 -12.21 4.92 -13.08
C LEU A 119 -13.12 3.69 -12.95
N ARG A 120 -12.77 2.75 -12.06
CA ARG A 120 -13.52 1.51 -11.83
C ARG A 120 -13.56 1.17 -10.36
N LEU A 121 -14.74 0.88 -9.83
CA LEU A 121 -14.89 0.26 -8.52
C LEU A 121 -14.34 -1.18 -8.60
N ILE A 122 -13.49 -1.58 -7.65
CA ILE A 122 -12.97 -2.94 -7.52
C ILE A 122 -13.85 -3.74 -6.58
N SER A 123 -14.02 -3.24 -5.35
CA SER A 123 -14.76 -3.90 -4.28
C SER A 123 -15.13 -2.90 -3.19
N LYS A 124 -16.09 -3.29 -2.36
CA LYS A 124 -16.46 -2.60 -1.11
C LYS A 124 -16.28 -3.55 0.07
N PHE A 125 -15.87 -3.03 1.22
CA PHE A 125 -15.68 -3.82 2.44
C PHE A 125 -15.96 -2.99 3.69
N ASP A 126 -16.46 -3.66 4.72
CA ASP A 126 -16.80 -3.09 6.04
C ASP A 126 -16.23 -3.92 7.20
N THR A 127 -15.33 -4.89 6.93
CA THR A 127 -14.62 -5.67 7.96
C THR A 127 -13.11 -5.69 7.74
N VAL A 128 -12.37 -5.95 8.83
CA VAL A 128 -10.91 -6.07 8.85
C VAL A 128 -10.44 -7.25 7.98
N GLU A 129 -11.17 -8.37 8.02
CA GLU A 129 -10.88 -9.57 7.22
C GLU A 129 -11.04 -9.30 5.73
N ASP A 130 -12.12 -8.62 5.33
CA ASP A 130 -12.36 -8.30 3.92
C ASP A 130 -11.37 -7.26 3.39
N PHE A 131 -10.92 -6.32 4.23
CA PHE A 131 -9.79 -5.43 3.93
C PHE A 131 -8.51 -6.23 3.62
N TRP A 132 -8.10 -7.13 4.52
CA TRP A 132 -6.87 -7.91 4.32
C TRP A 132 -6.99 -8.93 3.19
N ALA A 133 -8.16 -9.54 3.02
CA ALA A 133 -8.45 -10.41 1.89
C ALA A 133 -8.28 -9.63 0.57
N LEU A 134 -8.87 -8.44 0.46
CA LEU A 134 -8.72 -7.59 -0.73
C LEU A 134 -7.26 -7.16 -0.93
N TYR A 135 -6.60 -6.63 0.10
CA TYR A 135 -5.23 -6.13 0.02
C TYR A 135 -4.22 -7.21 -0.42
N ASN A 136 -4.38 -8.45 0.05
CA ASN A 136 -3.49 -9.56 -0.29
C ASN A 136 -3.73 -10.14 -1.70
N HIS A 137 -4.87 -9.84 -2.35
CA HIS A 137 -5.18 -10.31 -3.71
C HIS A 137 -5.02 -9.24 -4.81
N ILE A 138 -4.77 -7.97 -4.45
CA ILE A 138 -4.46 -6.90 -5.42
C ILE A 138 -2.96 -6.75 -5.65
N GLN A 139 -2.58 -6.17 -6.80
CA GLN A 139 -1.18 -5.83 -7.04
C GLN A 139 -0.75 -4.66 -6.16
N LEU A 140 0.45 -4.74 -5.57
CA LEU A 140 1.10 -3.65 -4.85
C LEU A 140 1.30 -2.39 -5.74
N SER A 141 1.20 -1.22 -5.12
CA SER A 141 1.31 0.09 -5.78
C SER A 141 2.62 0.27 -6.55
N SER A 142 3.75 -0.24 -6.03
CA SER A 142 5.06 -0.17 -6.69
C SER A 142 5.14 -0.96 -8.00
N ASN A 143 4.30 -2.00 -8.15
CA ASN A 143 4.24 -2.88 -9.31
C ASN A 143 3.24 -2.42 -10.38
N LEU A 144 2.43 -1.39 -10.10
CA LEU A 144 1.49 -0.84 -11.07
C LEU A 144 2.21 -0.17 -12.25
N MET A 145 1.58 -0.25 -13.43
CA MET A 145 2.00 0.52 -14.59
C MET A 145 1.89 2.03 -14.34
N SER A 146 2.81 2.80 -14.91
CA SER A 146 2.76 4.26 -14.88
C SER A 146 1.50 4.78 -15.55
N GLY A 147 0.73 5.62 -14.84
CA GLY A 147 -0.60 6.07 -15.27
C GLY A 147 -1.76 5.32 -14.62
N CYS A 148 -1.49 4.32 -13.76
CA CYS A 148 -2.50 3.72 -12.90
C CYS A 148 -2.54 4.39 -11.52
N ASP A 149 -3.71 4.35 -10.87
CA ASP A 149 -3.95 4.82 -9.50
C ASP A 149 -4.82 3.82 -8.74
N TYR A 150 -4.64 3.74 -7.41
CA TYR A 150 -5.68 3.23 -6.51
C TYR A 150 -6.25 4.38 -5.69
N SER A 151 -7.52 4.26 -5.30
CA SER A 151 -8.19 5.18 -4.40
C SER A 151 -9.06 4.41 -3.41
N LEU A 152 -8.88 4.63 -2.11
CA LEU A 152 -9.76 4.08 -1.06
C LEU A 152 -10.58 5.22 -0.46
N PHE A 153 -11.90 5.19 -0.60
CA PHE A 153 -12.81 6.24 -0.12
C PHE A 153 -13.92 5.64 0.73
N LYS A 154 -14.47 6.42 1.68
CA LYS A 154 -15.67 6.02 2.43
C LYS A 154 -16.80 5.77 1.43
N ASP A 155 -17.64 4.78 1.72
CA ASP A 155 -18.71 4.40 0.80
C ASP A 155 -19.71 5.54 0.56
N GLY A 156 -20.18 5.65 -0.68
CA GLY A 156 -20.98 6.79 -1.14
C GLY A 156 -20.17 8.03 -1.52
N ILE A 157 -18.84 8.04 -1.35
CA ILE A 157 -17.95 9.11 -1.84
C ILE A 157 -17.16 8.60 -3.04
N GLU A 158 -17.29 9.26 -4.19
CA GLU A 158 -16.50 8.97 -5.37
C GLU A 158 -15.12 9.67 -5.30
N PRO A 159 -14.03 9.07 -5.81
CA PRO A 159 -12.67 9.62 -5.75
C PRO A 159 -12.43 10.74 -6.78
N MET A 160 -13.38 11.67 -6.90
CA MET A 160 -13.38 12.78 -7.85
C MET A 160 -13.73 14.10 -7.15
N TRP A 161 -13.38 15.23 -7.77
CA TRP A 161 -13.47 16.57 -7.17
C TRP A 161 -14.86 17.19 -7.35
N GLU A 162 -15.65 16.61 -8.24
CA GLU A 162 -17.06 16.91 -8.52
C GLU A 162 -17.99 16.37 -7.42
N ASP A 163 -17.56 15.37 -6.66
CA ASP A 163 -18.31 14.76 -5.56
C ASP A 163 -18.65 15.79 -4.47
N GLU A 164 -19.85 15.69 -3.89
CA GLU A 164 -20.36 16.67 -2.93
C GLU A 164 -19.52 16.80 -1.65
N ARG A 165 -18.89 15.71 -1.20
CA ARG A 165 -17.99 15.68 -0.05
C ARG A 165 -16.60 16.19 -0.42
N ASN A 166 -16.20 16.19 -1.69
CA ASN A 166 -14.85 16.61 -2.12
C ASN A 166 -14.80 18.04 -2.70
N LYS A 167 -15.91 18.59 -3.21
CA LYS A 167 -15.93 19.91 -3.89
C LYS A 167 -15.43 21.10 -3.05
N ARG A 168 -15.66 21.07 -1.73
CA ARG A 168 -15.14 22.06 -0.75
C ARG A 168 -13.89 21.57 -0.01
N GLY A 169 -13.36 20.42 -0.41
CA GLY A 169 -12.28 19.75 0.27
C GLY A 169 -10.88 20.10 -0.25
N GLY A 170 -9.94 19.28 0.17
CA GLY A 170 -8.57 19.31 -0.28
C GLY A 170 -7.83 18.06 0.16
N ARG A 171 -6.51 18.04 -0.05
CA ARG A 171 -5.68 16.88 0.22
C ARG A 171 -4.32 17.23 0.80
N TRP A 172 -3.88 16.43 1.77
CA TRP A 172 -2.47 16.36 2.16
C TRP A 172 -1.70 15.59 1.09
N LEU A 173 -0.62 16.17 0.56
CA LEU A 173 0.15 15.57 -0.54
C LEU A 173 1.56 15.16 -0.11
N VAL A 174 1.84 13.87 -0.17
CA VAL A 174 3.20 13.29 -0.10
C VAL A 174 3.66 13.01 -1.54
N THR A 175 4.84 13.48 -1.91
CA THR A 175 5.46 13.17 -3.22
C THR A 175 6.71 12.34 -3.00
N LEU A 176 6.79 11.21 -3.69
CA LEU A 176 7.93 10.28 -3.67
C LEU A 176 8.74 10.39 -4.95
N THR A 177 10.06 10.29 -4.82
CA THR A 177 10.96 10.12 -5.96
C THR A 177 10.89 8.70 -6.53
N LYS A 178 11.36 8.50 -7.77
CA LYS A 178 11.40 7.17 -8.42
C LYS A 178 12.24 6.15 -7.62
N GLN A 179 13.27 6.62 -6.91
CA GLN A 179 14.12 5.83 -6.03
C GLN A 179 13.32 5.29 -4.83
N GLN A 180 12.49 6.13 -4.23
CA GLN A 180 11.64 5.77 -3.08
C GLN A 180 10.52 4.80 -3.45
N ARG A 181 10.13 4.66 -4.73
CA ARG A 181 9.08 3.71 -5.16
C ARG A 181 9.28 2.30 -4.59
N ARG A 182 10.51 1.78 -4.66
CA ARG A 182 10.82 0.40 -4.26
C ARG A 182 11.00 0.20 -2.75
N LEU A 183 11.14 1.28 -1.98
CA LEU A 183 11.46 1.23 -0.56
C LEU A 183 10.30 1.70 0.33
N ASP A 184 9.59 2.73 -0.14
CA ASP A 184 8.64 3.49 0.67
C ASP A 184 7.20 3.45 0.13
N LEU A 185 6.96 3.30 -1.18
CA LEU A 185 5.62 3.51 -1.74
C LEU A 185 4.58 2.54 -1.18
N ASP A 186 4.89 1.24 -1.17
CA ASP A 186 3.96 0.23 -0.66
C ASP A 186 3.77 0.34 0.87
N ARG A 187 4.85 0.68 1.59
CA ARG A 187 4.82 0.93 3.04
C ARG A 187 3.95 2.13 3.39
N TYR A 188 4.18 3.28 2.74
CA TYR A 188 3.37 4.48 2.96
C TYR A 188 1.93 4.29 2.49
N TRP A 189 1.69 3.55 1.40
CA TRP A 189 0.34 3.27 0.95
C TRP A 189 -0.41 2.38 1.96
N LEU A 190 0.19 1.28 2.42
CA LEU A 190 -0.39 0.43 3.45
C LEU A 190 -0.64 1.20 4.75
N GLU A 191 0.33 1.97 5.25
CA GLU A 191 0.14 2.79 6.45
C GLU A 191 -0.97 3.83 6.26
N THR A 192 -1.12 4.40 5.05
CA THR A 192 -2.24 5.29 4.72
C THR A 192 -3.58 4.54 4.79
N LEU A 193 -3.67 3.36 4.19
CA LEU A 193 -4.87 2.52 4.26
C LEU A 193 -5.23 2.17 5.70
N LEU A 194 -4.25 1.81 6.53
CA LEU A 194 -4.43 1.50 7.95
C LEU A 194 -4.86 2.72 8.78
N CYS A 195 -4.35 3.92 8.47
CA CYS A 195 -4.82 5.16 9.10
C CYS A 195 -6.28 5.47 8.75
N LEU A 196 -6.72 5.14 7.53
CA LEU A 196 -8.10 5.29 7.09
C LEU A 196 -9.02 4.29 7.78
N VAL A 197 -8.83 2.98 7.56
CA VAL A 197 -9.75 1.94 8.05
C VAL A 197 -9.73 1.81 9.58
N GLY A 198 -8.64 2.21 10.23
CA GLY A 198 -8.51 2.27 11.68
C GLY A 198 -8.91 3.62 12.31
N GLU A 199 -9.48 4.54 11.54
CA GLU A 199 -9.93 5.89 11.97
C GLU A 199 -8.88 6.61 12.85
N ALA A 200 -7.63 6.64 12.39
CA ALA A 200 -6.48 7.03 13.20
C ALA A 200 -6.33 8.55 13.40
N PHE A 201 -7.38 9.34 13.15
CA PHE A 201 -7.39 10.81 13.25
C PHE A 201 -8.32 11.32 14.36
N ASP A 202 -8.64 10.45 15.33
CA ASP A 202 -9.53 10.72 16.45
C ASP A 202 -10.88 11.30 15.97
N ASP A 203 -11.41 12.31 16.66
CA ASP A 203 -12.67 13.01 16.34
C ASP A 203 -12.69 13.65 14.93
N TYR A 204 -11.52 13.81 14.28
CA TYR A 204 -11.41 14.39 12.93
C TYR A 204 -11.47 13.34 11.81
N SER A 205 -11.66 12.06 12.14
CA SER A 205 -11.75 10.99 11.13
C SER A 205 -12.99 11.13 10.22
N ASP A 206 -14.04 11.82 10.67
CA ASP A 206 -15.24 12.12 9.87
C ASP A 206 -15.01 13.20 8.80
N ASP A 207 -14.01 14.06 8.97
CA ASP A 207 -13.57 15.00 7.93
C ASP A 207 -12.84 14.29 6.79
N VAL A 208 -12.33 13.06 6.98
CA VAL A 208 -11.60 12.29 5.96
C VAL A 208 -12.57 11.63 4.97
N CYS A 209 -12.39 11.92 3.68
CA CYS A 209 -13.12 11.29 2.58
C CYS A 209 -12.49 9.98 2.11
N GLY A 210 -11.15 9.95 2.05
CA GLY A 210 -10.41 8.86 1.44
C GLY A 210 -8.95 9.19 1.15
N ALA A 211 -8.29 8.33 0.39
CA ALA A 211 -6.90 8.50 -0.03
C ALA A 211 -6.68 7.97 -1.45
N VAL A 212 -5.69 8.55 -2.13
CA VAL A 212 -5.29 8.22 -3.51
C VAL A 212 -3.78 7.98 -3.56
N VAL A 213 -3.36 6.92 -4.24
CA VAL A 213 -1.96 6.73 -4.67
C VAL A 213 -1.87 6.85 -6.18
N ASN A 214 -0.99 7.75 -6.65
CA ASN A 214 -0.73 7.95 -8.07
C ASN A 214 0.64 7.43 -8.48
N VAL A 215 0.66 6.47 -9.41
CA VAL A 215 1.90 5.89 -9.94
C VAL A 215 2.26 6.57 -11.26
N ARG A 216 3.38 7.31 -11.31
CA ARG A 216 3.75 8.14 -12.48
C ARG A 216 5.24 8.11 -12.77
N THR A 217 5.63 8.27 -14.03
CA THR A 217 7.04 8.12 -14.49
C THR A 217 7.98 9.13 -13.84
N LYS A 218 7.49 10.33 -13.49
CA LYS A 218 8.29 11.41 -12.88
C LYS A 218 8.48 11.30 -11.37
N GLY A 219 7.76 10.40 -10.70
CA GLY A 219 7.64 10.35 -9.24
C GLY A 219 6.19 10.13 -8.82
N ASP A 220 6.01 9.43 -7.72
CA ASP A 220 4.71 8.95 -7.25
C ASP A 220 4.13 9.90 -6.21
N LYS A 221 2.83 9.80 -5.98
CA LYS A 221 2.13 10.64 -5.01
C LYS A 221 1.21 9.81 -4.17
N ILE A 222 1.15 10.10 -2.87
CA ILE A 222 0.08 9.62 -2.00
C ILE A 222 -0.61 10.86 -1.44
N ALA A 223 -1.94 10.83 -1.39
CA ALA A 223 -2.71 11.94 -0.84
C ALA A 223 -3.92 11.48 -0.04
N VAL A 224 -4.09 12.00 1.17
CA VAL A 224 -5.31 11.86 1.98
C VAL A 224 -6.20 13.06 1.72
N TRP A 225 -7.47 12.81 1.39
CA TRP A 225 -8.48 13.81 1.03
C TRP A 225 -9.42 14.07 2.21
N THR A 226 -9.73 15.33 2.47
CA THR A 226 -10.64 15.78 3.54
C THR A 226 -11.73 16.69 2.96
N SER A 227 -12.91 16.67 3.59
CA SER A 227 -14.14 17.21 3.01
C SER A 227 -14.26 18.74 3.04
N ASP A 228 -13.62 19.40 4.01
CA ASP A 228 -13.59 20.85 4.13
C ASP A 228 -12.13 21.35 4.26
N TYR A 229 -11.72 22.33 3.44
CA TYR A 229 -10.43 23.01 3.60
C TYR A 229 -10.48 24.18 4.60
N GLU A 230 -11.67 24.62 5.02
CA GLU A 230 -11.88 25.78 5.91
C GLU A 230 -11.78 25.38 7.38
N ASN A 231 -12.09 24.12 7.72
CA ASN A 231 -11.80 23.49 9.01
C ASN A 231 -10.29 23.29 9.21
N ARG A 232 -9.59 24.40 9.47
CA ARG A 232 -8.13 24.45 9.67
C ARG A 232 -7.66 23.56 10.81
N GLU A 233 -8.46 23.39 11.87
CA GLU A 233 -8.08 22.57 13.02
C GLU A 233 -8.00 21.10 12.62
N ALA A 234 -9.09 20.55 12.07
CA ALA A 234 -9.12 19.18 11.55
C ALA A 234 -8.04 18.93 10.51
N VAL A 235 -7.95 19.78 9.48
CA VAL A 235 -6.96 19.64 8.41
C VAL A 235 -5.54 19.63 8.97
N THR A 236 -5.21 20.53 9.90
CA THR A 236 -3.86 20.60 10.49
C THR A 236 -3.58 19.41 11.43
N HIS A 237 -4.60 18.94 12.18
CA HIS A 237 -4.49 17.75 13.02
C HIS A 237 -4.21 16.49 12.17
N ILE A 238 -5.09 16.21 11.21
CA ILE A 238 -4.98 15.08 10.26
C ILE A 238 -3.59 15.09 9.61
N GLY A 239 -3.11 16.24 9.16
CA GLY A 239 -1.79 16.37 8.53
C GLY A 239 -0.62 16.01 9.45
N ARG A 240 -0.67 16.44 10.72
CA ARG A 240 0.38 16.13 11.71
C ARG A 240 0.41 14.65 12.04
N VAL A 241 -0.76 14.08 12.36
CA VAL A 241 -0.88 12.64 12.66
C VAL A 241 -0.45 11.82 11.45
N TYR A 242 -0.90 12.16 10.25
CA TYR A 242 -0.49 11.45 9.03
C TYR A 242 1.03 11.51 8.79
N LYS A 243 1.65 12.68 8.96
CA LYS A 243 3.11 12.85 8.84
C LYS A 243 3.87 11.99 9.87
N GLU A 244 3.37 11.91 11.10
CA GLU A 244 3.94 11.09 12.18
C GLU A 244 3.78 9.60 11.90
N ARG A 245 2.57 9.14 11.52
CA ARG A 245 2.26 7.73 11.20
C ARG A 245 3.11 7.18 10.06
N LEU A 246 3.33 7.97 9.00
CA LEU A 246 4.24 7.59 7.92
C LEU A 246 5.72 7.52 8.37
N GLY A 247 6.08 8.11 9.51
CA GLY A 247 7.46 8.23 9.98
C GLY A 247 8.30 9.19 9.14
N LEU A 248 7.69 10.24 8.57
CA LEU A 248 8.42 11.19 7.74
C LEU A 248 9.42 12.00 8.59
N PRO A 249 10.62 12.32 8.07
CA PRO A 249 11.61 13.11 8.81
C PRO A 249 11.03 14.46 9.25
N MET A 250 11.31 14.91 10.48
CA MET A 250 10.77 16.16 11.03
C MET A 250 11.00 17.39 10.13
N LYS A 251 12.14 17.42 9.41
CA LYS A 251 12.50 18.47 8.44
C LYS A 251 11.74 18.41 7.12
N MET A 252 11.18 17.25 6.75
CA MET A 252 10.36 17.10 5.56
C MET A 252 8.97 17.66 5.85
N THR A 253 8.55 18.63 5.07
CA THR A 253 7.19 19.18 5.15
C THR A 253 6.29 18.53 4.12
N ILE A 254 5.02 18.35 4.48
CA ILE A 254 3.96 17.96 3.53
C ILE A 254 3.03 19.16 3.32
N GLY A 255 2.40 19.24 2.16
CA GLY A 255 1.57 20.38 1.76
C GLY A 255 0.12 19.98 1.57
N TYR A 256 -0.81 20.81 2.07
CA TYR A 256 -2.23 20.66 1.83
C TYR A 256 -2.68 21.55 0.68
N GLN A 257 -3.38 20.97 -0.30
CA GLN A 257 -3.85 21.64 -1.51
C GLN A 257 -5.37 21.49 -1.61
N SER A 258 -6.12 22.58 -1.85
CA SER A 258 -7.56 22.44 -2.11
C SER A 258 -7.82 21.79 -3.46
N HIS A 259 -9.00 21.18 -3.61
CA HIS A 259 -9.42 20.64 -4.90
C HIS A 259 -9.69 21.75 -5.92
N ALA A 260 -10.34 22.85 -5.51
CA ALA A 260 -10.59 24.02 -6.35
C ALA A 260 -9.30 24.63 -6.93
N ASP A 261 -8.28 24.91 -6.10
CA ASP A 261 -6.99 25.45 -6.57
C ASP A 261 -6.24 24.45 -7.46
N THR A 262 -6.43 23.16 -7.24
CA THR A 262 -5.79 22.10 -8.04
C THR A 262 -6.42 21.94 -9.42
N ALA A 263 -7.74 22.13 -9.51
CA ALA A 263 -8.49 22.00 -10.75
C ALA A 263 -8.32 23.21 -11.69
N THR A 264 -8.28 24.43 -11.15
CA THR A 264 -8.17 25.67 -11.95
C THR A 264 -6.74 26.08 -12.31
N LYS A 265 -5.72 25.29 -11.92
CA LYS A 265 -4.32 25.69 -12.07
C LYS A 265 -3.87 25.77 -13.54
N SER A 266 -3.21 26.88 -13.88
CA SER A 266 -2.49 27.05 -15.16
C SER A 266 -0.98 26.75 -15.05
N GLY A 267 -0.49 26.47 -13.83
CA GLY A 267 0.93 26.25 -13.52
C GLY A 267 1.30 24.81 -13.16
N SER A 268 2.60 24.54 -13.06
CA SER A 268 3.14 23.20 -12.74
C SER A 268 2.70 22.70 -11.35
N THR A 269 2.72 23.57 -10.34
CA THR A 269 2.47 23.24 -8.92
C THR A 269 1.36 24.11 -8.33
N THR A 270 0.41 23.48 -7.63
CA THR A 270 -0.64 24.17 -6.86
C THR A 270 -0.05 24.82 -5.62
N LYS A 271 -0.52 26.02 -5.23
CA LYS A 271 -0.15 26.62 -3.93
C LYS A 271 -0.73 25.78 -2.79
N ASN A 272 0.03 25.62 -1.70
CA ASN A 272 -0.46 24.94 -0.50
C ASN A 272 -1.24 25.93 0.37
N LYS A 273 -2.41 25.55 0.90
CA LYS A 273 -3.14 26.31 1.92
C LYS A 273 -2.52 26.11 3.32
N PHE A 274 -2.06 24.90 3.62
CA PHE A 274 -1.41 24.55 4.89
C PHE A 274 -0.15 23.71 4.65
N VAL A 275 0.74 23.69 5.64
CA VAL A 275 2.01 22.94 5.63
C VAL A 275 2.27 22.43 7.05
N VAL A 276 2.73 21.18 7.19
CA VAL A 276 3.10 20.54 8.47
C VAL A 276 4.39 19.73 8.36
#